data_AF-A0A6J1H957-F1
#
_entry.id   AF-A0A6J1H957-F1
#
_cell.length_a   1.000
_cell.length_b   1.000
_cell.length_c   1.000
_cell.angle_alpha   90.00
_cell.angle_beta   90.00
_cell.angle_gamma   90.00
#
_symmetry.space_group_name_H-M   'P 1'
#
loop_
_entity.id
_entity.type
_entity.pdbx_description
1 polymer ?
#
loop_
_entity_poly.entity_id
_entity_poly.type
_entity_poly.pdbx_seq_one_letter_code
_entity_poly.pdbx_strand_id
1 'polypeptide(L)'
;MHTMSVAVCLTSSNPSVFSFSQDFSVIPPLSSSSYTISCKSSDQPPLSNPSDKISVRSAMVPIGNAHTDDLRLLFSKPGRHIFKDALLLISFVGPDVVEFLISHHNRITELSFLLNKAISSCTKSQLTALMEPAILSGKLGLVSALIDAGVDVNVKDSLKRSMMSLAVRTGKIDIVKRLIDSHCQVDFSVDLVLHIAASMNRVDFMELLLKNFPDIPVNSVDSNGRTPIHTAAARGHVEAIRFLLSIGGNPEAVDRNKWTPLHSAAAEGHFEAVEYFLNCSNVKYAVNSDGKTAFALASENGHTDLFDSLRLGDALHRAARAGDVRGLRSCVAAGAKINGKDQNGWTALHRAAFKGRVECVKALLEHGADTDAVDDAGYTPLRCAVEAGQEEVARVLLASGAEPNPLKCLRRDLAVSGRQISSLCCGN
;
A
#
# COMPACT_ATOMS: atom_id res chain seq x y z
N MET A 1 35.62 -64.17 -2.63
CA MET A 1 34.86 -63.39 -3.62
C MET A 1 35.60 -62.09 -3.85
N HIS A 2 36.25 -61.95 -5.01
CA HIS A 2 36.98 -60.73 -5.35
C HIS A 2 35.98 -59.67 -5.82
N THR A 3 35.88 -58.56 -5.10
CA THR A 3 35.06 -57.41 -5.49
C THR A 3 35.80 -56.65 -6.59
N MET A 4 35.27 -56.66 -7.81
CA MET A 4 35.85 -55.95 -8.95
C MET A 4 35.33 -54.51 -9.02
N SER A 5 36.23 -53.52 -9.02
CA SER A 5 35.87 -52.13 -9.31
C SER A 5 35.30 -52.01 -10.71
N VAL A 6 34.24 -51.22 -10.85
CA VAL A 6 33.52 -51.02 -12.12
C VAL A 6 33.46 -49.54 -12.42
N ALA A 7 33.67 -49.18 -13.69
CA ALA A 7 33.35 -47.85 -14.19
C ALA A 7 31.94 -47.87 -14.80
N VAL A 8 31.17 -46.81 -14.55
CA VAL A 8 29.79 -46.65 -15.01
C VAL A 8 29.71 -45.37 -15.83
N CYS A 9 29.35 -45.50 -17.10
CA CYS A 9 28.92 -44.37 -17.93
C CYS A 9 27.40 -44.22 -17.84
N LEU A 10 26.91 -43.01 -17.63
CA LEU A 10 25.49 -42.67 -17.49
C LEU A 10 25.05 -41.82 -18.67
N THR A 11 24.06 -42.32 -19.42
CA THR A 11 23.41 -41.59 -20.51
C THR A 11 21.89 -41.53 -20.26
N SER A 12 21.30 -40.34 -20.37
CA SER A 12 19.87 -40.13 -20.20
C SER A 12 19.12 -40.58 -21.45
N SER A 13 18.09 -41.40 -21.27
CA SER A 13 17.28 -41.94 -22.38
C SER A 13 16.04 -41.09 -22.70
N ASN A 14 15.77 -40.01 -21.95
CA ASN A 14 14.61 -39.13 -22.15
C ASN A 14 14.98 -37.62 -22.12
N PRO A 15 15.20 -36.99 -23.28
CA PRO A 15 15.75 -35.63 -23.37
C PRO A 15 14.77 -34.49 -23.05
N SER A 16 13.47 -34.77 -22.85
CA SER A 16 12.48 -33.72 -22.52
C SER A 16 12.37 -33.41 -21.03
N VAL A 17 12.91 -34.30 -20.18
CA VAL A 17 12.77 -34.24 -18.72
C VAL A 17 14.10 -33.89 -18.07
N PHE A 18 15.21 -34.46 -18.55
CA PHE A 18 16.54 -34.22 -17.99
C PHE A 18 17.61 -34.35 -19.07
N SER A 19 18.20 -33.23 -19.50
CA SER A 19 19.34 -33.23 -20.43
C SER A 19 20.61 -32.81 -19.71
N PHE A 20 21.54 -33.76 -19.59
CA PHE A 20 22.92 -33.41 -19.30
C PHE A 20 23.56 -32.97 -20.63
N SER A 21 24.25 -31.83 -20.63
CA SER A 21 24.99 -31.38 -21.81
C SER A 21 26.20 -32.27 -22.15
N GLN A 22 26.60 -33.15 -21.22
CA GLN A 22 27.77 -34.02 -21.35
C GLN A 22 27.55 -35.37 -20.63
N ASP A 23 28.06 -36.46 -21.21
CA ASP A 23 28.01 -37.79 -20.60
C ASP A 23 28.90 -37.85 -19.34
N PHE A 24 28.41 -38.50 -18.27
CA PHE A 24 29.14 -38.67 -17.03
C PHE A 24 29.73 -40.08 -16.93
N SER A 25 31.04 -40.15 -16.70
CA SER A 25 31.74 -41.38 -16.35
C SER A 25 32.12 -41.33 -14.87
N VAL A 26 31.59 -42.26 -14.07
CA VAL A 26 31.83 -42.35 -12.63
C VAL A 26 32.42 -43.72 -12.30
N ILE A 27 33.39 -43.77 -11.39
CA ILE A 27 33.88 -45.03 -10.79
C ILE A 27 33.28 -45.10 -9.39
N PRO A 28 32.10 -45.70 -9.19
CA PRO A 28 31.54 -45.83 -7.87
C PRO A 28 32.41 -46.78 -7.01
N PRO A 29 32.67 -46.45 -5.73
CA PRO A 29 33.24 -47.43 -4.81
C PRO A 29 32.29 -48.63 -4.67
N LEU A 30 32.86 -49.81 -4.41
CA LEU A 30 32.19 -51.13 -4.36
C LEU A 30 31.08 -51.29 -3.30
N SER A 31 30.78 -50.25 -2.53
CA SER A 31 29.73 -50.21 -1.50
C SER A 31 28.46 -49.54 -1.99
N SER A 32 27.35 -49.78 -1.27
CA SER A 32 26.03 -49.15 -1.42
C SER A 32 26.00 -47.63 -1.11
N SER A 33 27.11 -46.95 -1.34
CA SER A 33 27.35 -45.53 -1.06
C SER A 33 26.70 -44.62 -2.12
N SER A 34 26.08 -43.54 -1.66
CA SER A 34 25.57 -42.45 -2.51
C SER A 34 26.71 -41.66 -3.15
N TYR A 35 26.56 -41.30 -4.43
CA TYR A 35 27.53 -40.49 -5.18
C TYR A 35 26.92 -39.14 -5.56
N THR A 36 27.66 -38.04 -5.36
CA THR A 36 27.21 -36.69 -5.71
C THR A 36 27.85 -36.24 -7.02
N ILE A 37 27.03 -35.83 -7.98
CA ILE A 37 27.46 -35.25 -9.26
C ILE A 37 27.19 -33.74 -9.19
N SER A 38 28.21 -32.93 -9.50
CA SER A 38 28.04 -31.48 -9.62
C SER A 38 27.49 -31.14 -11.00
N CYS A 39 26.26 -30.62 -11.06
CA CYS A 39 25.68 -30.08 -12.29
C CYS A 39 26.19 -28.65 -12.57
N LYS A 40 26.14 -28.19 -13.82
CA LYS A 40 26.40 -26.79 -14.16
C LYS A 40 25.09 -26.00 -14.13
N SER A 41 25.15 -24.69 -13.94
CA SER A 41 23.99 -23.80 -13.84
C SER A 41 23.06 -23.78 -15.07
N SER A 42 23.49 -24.33 -16.20
CA SER A 42 22.66 -24.51 -17.40
C SER A 42 21.71 -25.72 -17.34
N ASP A 43 21.95 -26.65 -16.42
CA ASP A 43 21.23 -27.91 -16.34
C ASP A 43 19.96 -27.72 -15.47
N GLN A 44 18.77 -27.87 -16.06
CA GLN A 44 17.50 -27.72 -15.33
C GLN A 44 17.05 -29.05 -14.71
N PRO A 45 16.66 -29.09 -13.42
CA PRO A 45 16.18 -30.32 -12.80
C PRO A 45 14.80 -30.73 -13.36
N PRO A 46 14.53 -32.05 -13.44
CA PRO A 46 13.33 -32.59 -14.06
C PRO A 46 12.12 -32.42 -13.13
N LEU A 47 11.01 -31.89 -13.66
CA LEU A 47 9.77 -31.67 -12.90
C LEU A 47 8.69 -32.76 -13.10
N SER A 48 9.04 -33.95 -13.60
CA SER A 48 8.07 -35.04 -13.77
C SER A 48 8.13 -36.08 -12.66
N ASN A 49 6.96 -36.60 -12.27
CA ASN A 49 6.81 -37.75 -11.37
C ASN A 49 7.13 -39.06 -12.13
N PRO A 50 7.93 -40.02 -11.60
CA PRO A 50 8.65 -40.03 -10.34
C PRO A 50 10.07 -39.45 -10.46
N SER A 51 10.29 -38.36 -9.73
CA SER A 51 11.51 -37.52 -9.67
C SER A 51 12.77 -38.24 -9.18
N ASP A 52 12.59 -39.41 -8.57
CA ASP A 52 13.68 -40.17 -7.98
C ASP A 52 14.21 -41.24 -8.94
N LYS A 53 13.62 -41.53 -10.10
CA LYS A 53 14.07 -42.68 -10.93
C LYS A 53 14.45 -42.25 -12.34
N ILE A 54 15.76 -42.28 -12.64
CA ILE A 54 16.23 -42.16 -14.02
C ILE A 54 16.62 -43.54 -14.51
N SER A 55 16.05 -43.93 -15.66
CA SER A 55 16.53 -45.07 -16.41
C SER A 55 17.80 -44.66 -17.15
N VAL A 56 18.94 -45.15 -16.67
CA VAL A 56 20.23 -44.90 -17.28
C VAL A 56 20.68 -46.16 -18.01
N ARG A 57 21.18 -45.97 -19.23
CA ARG A 57 21.92 -47.04 -19.89
C ARG A 57 23.30 -47.07 -19.25
N SER A 58 23.54 -48.08 -18.41
CA SER A 58 24.85 -48.28 -17.78
C SER A 58 25.72 -49.16 -18.65
N ALA A 59 26.97 -48.76 -18.86
CA ALA A 59 28.01 -49.59 -19.45
C ALA A 59 28.98 -49.98 -18.33
N MET A 60 29.04 -51.28 -18.00
CA MET A 60 29.95 -51.82 -16.97
C MET A 60 31.16 -52.47 -17.65
N VAL A 61 32.36 -51.99 -17.28
CA VAL A 61 33.64 -52.58 -17.69
C VAL A 61 34.39 -53.01 -16.43
N PRO A 62 34.77 -54.30 -16.30
CA PRO A 62 35.62 -54.76 -15.21
C PRO A 62 36.97 -54.07 -15.30
N ILE A 63 37.35 -53.33 -14.27
CA ILE A 63 38.62 -52.62 -14.26
C ILE A 63 39.69 -53.53 -13.63
N GLY A 64 40.77 -53.79 -14.36
CA GLY A 64 42.06 -54.17 -13.76
C GLY A 64 42.76 -52.94 -13.17
N ASN A 65 44.09 -52.86 -13.25
CA ASN A 65 44.86 -51.65 -12.88
C ASN A 65 44.76 -50.53 -13.95
N ALA A 66 43.59 -50.28 -14.54
CA ALA A 66 43.44 -49.29 -15.61
C ALA A 66 43.32 -47.86 -15.05
N HIS A 67 44.02 -46.91 -15.66
CA HIS A 67 43.98 -45.50 -15.26
C HIS A 67 42.69 -44.80 -15.73
N THR A 68 42.32 -43.71 -15.05
CA THR A 68 41.05 -42.97 -15.28
C THR A 68 40.88 -42.47 -16.72
N ASP A 69 41.97 -42.10 -17.40
CA ASP A 69 41.92 -41.59 -18.77
C ASP A 69 41.73 -42.71 -19.81
N ASP A 70 42.25 -43.91 -19.56
CA ASP A 70 42.02 -45.08 -20.40
C ASP A 70 40.54 -45.48 -20.39
N LEU A 71 39.89 -45.34 -19.23
CA LEU A 71 38.46 -45.59 -19.05
C LEU A 71 37.60 -44.59 -19.82
N ARG A 72 37.95 -43.29 -19.81
CA ARG A 72 37.27 -42.26 -20.61
C ARG A 72 37.34 -42.57 -22.11
N LEU A 73 38.50 -43.01 -22.60
CA LEU A 73 38.70 -43.38 -24.00
C LEU A 73 37.91 -44.64 -24.38
N LEU A 74 37.80 -45.61 -23.46
CA LEU A 74 36.98 -46.81 -23.59
C LEU A 74 35.49 -46.47 -23.73
N PHE A 75 34.97 -45.54 -22.93
CA PHE A 75 33.58 -45.09 -23.05
C PHE A 75 33.32 -44.21 -24.29
N SER A 76 34.35 -43.59 -24.88
CA SER A 76 34.20 -42.81 -26.12
C SER A 76 34.10 -43.65 -27.40
N LYS A 77 34.41 -44.95 -27.34
CA LYS A 77 34.40 -45.85 -28.50
C LYS A 77 33.21 -46.82 -28.42
N PRO A 78 32.48 -47.06 -29.51
CA PRO A 78 31.42 -48.07 -29.52
C PRO A 78 32.03 -49.48 -29.38
N GLY A 79 31.60 -50.25 -28.37
CA GLY A 79 32.15 -51.57 -28.04
C GLY A 79 31.21 -52.45 -27.20
N ARG A 80 31.59 -53.73 -26.99
CA ARG A 80 30.85 -54.71 -26.17
C ARG A 80 31.04 -54.43 -24.67
N HIS A 81 30.49 -53.32 -24.19
CA HIS A 81 30.38 -53.04 -22.76
C HIS A 81 29.11 -53.69 -22.24
N ILE A 82 29.10 -54.20 -20.99
CA ILE A 82 27.90 -54.84 -20.45
C ILE A 82 26.84 -53.75 -20.26
N PHE A 83 25.82 -53.75 -21.11
CA PHE A 83 24.68 -52.85 -21.03
C PHE A 83 23.60 -53.48 -20.16
N LYS A 84 23.42 -52.96 -18.95
CA LYS A 84 22.20 -53.21 -18.18
C LYS A 84 21.50 -51.90 -18.00
N ASP A 85 20.20 -51.88 -18.27
CA ASP A 85 19.35 -50.79 -17.85
C ASP A 85 19.33 -50.80 -16.32
N ALA A 86 19.87 -49.74 -15.72
CA ALA A 86 19.89 -49.58 -14.29
C ALA A 86 18.90 -48.47 -13.93
N LEU A 87 18.05 -48.75 -12.94
CA LEU A 87 17.22 -47.73 -12.32
C LEU A 87 18.03 -47.08 -11.22
N LEU A 88 18.49 -45.85 -11.44
CA LEU A 88 19.19 -45.08 -10.41
C LEU A 88 18.20 -44.23 -9.65
N LEU A 89 18.33 -44.28 -8.32
CA LEU A 89 17.66 -43.34 -7.44
C LEU A 89 18.46 -42.03 -7.39
N ILE A 90 17.88 -40.94 -7.89
CA ILE A 90 18.56 -39.63 -7.96
C ILE A 90 17.87 -38.62 -7.06
N SER A 91 18.67 -37.76 -6.44
CA SER A 91 18.21 -36.73 -5.51
C SER A 91 18.86 -35.41 -5.89
N PHE A 92 18.05 -34.41 -6.19
CA PHE A 92 18.54 -33.06 -6.44
C PHE A 92 18.70 -32.32 -5.12
N VAL A 93 19.93 -31.92 -4.82
CA VAL A 93 20.27 -31.23 -3.57
C VAL A 93 21.17 -30.03 -3.80
N GLY A 94 21.13 -29.05 -2.90
CA GLY A 94 21.96 -27.86 -2.96
C GLY A 94 21.21 -26.56 -3.24
N PRO A 95 21.89 -25.42 -3.10
CA PRO A 95 21.26 -24.09 -3.16
C PRO A 95 20.65 -23.77 -4.53
N ASP A 96 21.29 -24.20 -5.63
CA ASP A 96 20.78 -23.98 -6.98
C ASP A 96 19.43 -24.69 -7.21
N VAL A 97 19.26 -25.86 -6.60
CA VAL A 97 18.00 -26.61 -6.62
C VAL A 97 16.94 -25.87 -5.82
N VAL A 98 17.28 -25.38 -4.63
CA VAL A 98 16.36 -24.58 -3.81
C VAL A 98 15.94 -23.29 -4.54
N GLU A 99 16.88 -22.59 -5.16
CA GLU A 99 16.61 -21.39 -5.98
C GLU A 99 15.69 -21.72 -7.17
N PHE A 100 15.94 -22.82 -7.86
CA PHE A 100 15.08 -23.30 -8.94
C PHE A 100 13.66 -23.61 -8.44
N LEU A 101 13.53 -24.29 -7.30
CA LEU A 101 12.23 -24.59 -6.68
C LEU A 101 11.49 -23.32 -6.28
N ILE A 102 12.20 -22.32 -5.75
CA ILE A 102 11.63 -21.00 -5.43
C ILE A 102 11.14 -20.29 -6.69
N SER A 103 11.89 -20.33 -7.80
CA SER A 103 11.51 -19.65 -9.04
C SER A 103 10.39 -20.36 -9.81
N HIS A 104 10.24 -21.68 -9.66
CA HIS A 104 9.24 -22.50 -10.37
C HIS A 104 8.09 -22.99 -9.49
N HIS A 105 7.93 -22.43 -8.29
CA HIS A 105 7.03 -22.91 -7.24
C HIS A 105 5.56 -23.11 -7.65
N ASN A 106 5.06 -22.41 -8.68
CA ASN A 106 3.67 -22.57 -9.14
C ASN A 106 3.43 -23.81 -10.01
N ARG A 107 4.49 -24.47 -10.48
CA ARG A 107 4.42 -25.63 -11.38
C ARG A 107 4.67 -26.97 -10.67
N ILE A 108 4.97 -26.94 -9.36
CA ILE A 108 5.49 -28.09 -8.61
C ILE A 108 4.49 -28.48 -7.52
N THR A 109 3.90 -29.67 -7.66
CA THR A 109 2.91 -30.23 -6.71
C THR A 109 3.54 -30.76 -5.43
N GLU A 110 4.73 -31.38 -5.50
CA GLU A 110 5.45 -31.97 -4.35
C GLU A 110 6.57 -31.06 -3.81
N LEU A 111 6.32 -29.76 -3.78
CA LEU A 111 7.33 -28.75 -3.47
C LEU A 111 7.96 -28.96 -2.08
N SER A 112 7.18 -29.32 -1.05
CA SER A 112 7.67 -29.48 0.31
C SER A 112 8.68 -30.63 0.46
N PHE A 113 8.42 -31.78 -0.18
CA PHE A 113 9.31 -32.93 -0.12
C PHE A 113 10.65 -32.65 -0.83
N LEU A 114 10.58 -32.12 -2.06
CA LEU A 114 11.77 -31.77 -2.84
C LEU A 114 12.60 -30.70 -2.15
N LEU A 115 11.94 -29.70 -1.55
CA LEU A 115 12.60 -28.62 -0.83
C LEU A 115 13.37 -29.12 0.39
N ASN A 116 12.76 -29.96 1.24
CA ASN A 116 13.44 -30.51 2.43
C ASN A 116 14.69 -31.32 2.05
N LYS A 117 14.59 -32.11 0.98
CA LYS A 117 15.73 -32.85 0.43
C LYS A 117 16.79 -31.90 -0.09
N ALA A 118 16.39 -30.85 -0.81
CA ALA A 118 17.31 -29.89 -1.38
C ALA A 118 18.07 -29.08 -0.31
N ILE A 119 17.38 -28.67 0.75
CA ILE A 119 17.92 -27.95 1.90
C ILE A 119 18.95 -28.78 2.68
N SER A 120 18.78 -30.11 2.73
CA SER A 120 19.61 -31.00 3.57
C SER A 120 21.11 -30.94 3.29
N SER A 121 21.53 -30.55 2.08
CA SER A 121 22.93 -30.42 1.71
C SER A 121 23.44 -28.97 1.69
N CYS A 122 22.61 -28.01 2.10
CA CYS A 122 22.95 -26.59 2.06
C CYS A 122 23.57 -26.13 3.38
N THR A 123 24.54 -25.22 3.29
CA THR A 123 25.01 -24.48 4.47
C THR A 123 24.03 -23.38 4.85
N LYS A 124 24.05 -22.95 6.12
CA LYS A 124 23.19 -21.86 6.61
C LYS A 124 23.36 -20.58 5.80
N SER A 125 24.59 -20.21 5.45
CA SER A 125 24.87 -18.99 4.66
C SER A 125 24.26 -19.05 3.26
N GLN A 126 24.33 -20.20 2.60
CA GLN A 126 23.69 -20.43 1.29
C GLN A 126 22.18 -20.31 1.38
N LEU A 127 21.54 -20.93 2.38
CA LEU A 127 20.09 -20.83 2.57
C LEU A 127 19.63 -19.42 2.93
N THR A 128 20.46 -18.69 3.67
CA THR A 128 20.19 -17.30 4.05
C THR A 128 20.11 -16.38 2.84
N ALA A 129 20.96 -16.61 1.82
CA ALA A 129 20.88 -15.87 0.55
C ALA A 129 19.57 -16.13 -0.23
N LEU A 130 18.91 -17.26 0.03
CA LEU A 130 17.66 -17.66 -0.62
C LEU A 130 16.40 -17.16 0.10
N MET A 131 16.57 -16.52 1.27
CA MET A 131 15.46 -16.02 2.08
C MET A 131 14.67 -14.90 1.37
N GLU A 132 15.36 -13.94 0.75
CA GLU A 132 14.73 -12.84 0.02
C GLU A 132 13.88 -13.35 -1.16
N PRO A 133 14.41 -14.19 -2.09
CA PRO A 133 13.60 -14.82 -3.13
C PRO A 133 12.42 -15.64 -2.59
N ALA A 134 12.61 -16.37 -1.48
CA ALA A 134 11.54 -17.16 -0.87
C ALA A 134 10.41 -16.29 -0.33
N ILE A 135 10.71 -15.16 0.32
CA ILE A 135 9.68 -14.21 0.77
C ILE A 135 8.97 -13.59 -0.44
N LEU A 136 9.72 -13.15 -1.46
CA LEU A 136 9.15 -12.57 -2.68
C LEU A 136 8.23 -13.54 -3.44
N SER A 137 8.46 -14.85 -3.34
CA SER A 137 7.56 -15.86 -3.89
C SER A 137 6.14 -15.83 -3.27
N GLY A 138 6.00 -15.27 -2.06
CA GLY A 138 4.74 -15.21 -1.34
C GLY A 138 4.21 -16.56 -0.86
N LYS A 139 5.04 -17.63 -0.88
CA LYS A 139 4.66 -18.97 -0.42
C LYS A 139 5.15 -19.22 1.00
N LEU A 140 4.21 -19.35 1.94
CA LEU A 140 4.51 -19.67 3.33
C LEU A 140 5.35 -20.95 3.48
N GLY A 141 5.03 -22.01 2.73
CA GLY A 141 5.75 -23.29 2.83
C GLY A 141 7.25 -23.18 2.52
N LEU A 142 7.63 -22.35 1.54
CA LEU A 142 9.04 -22.08 1.21
C LEU A 142 9.74 -21.35 2.36
N VAL A 143 9.11 -20.28 2.86
CA VAL A 143 9.66 -19.46 3.94
C VAL A 143 9.77 -20.26 5.23
N SER A 144 8.74 -21.02 5.61
CA SER A 144 8.75 -21.85 6.81
C SER A 144 9.86 -22.91 6.75
N ALA A 145 10.02 -23.61 5.62
CA ALA A 145 11.07 -24.62 5.49
C ALA A 145 12.48 -24.03 5.62
N LEU A 146 12.73 -22.82 5.10
CA LEU A 146 14.00 -22.13 5.29
C LEU A 146 14.22 -21.70 6.75
N ILE A 147 13.19 -21.19 7.41
CA ILE A 147 13.25 -20.83 8.84
C ILE A 147 13.51 -22.08 9.70
N ASP A 148 12.81 -23.18 9.43
CA ASP A 148 12.95 -24.45 10.14
C ASP A 148 14.34 -25.07 9.91
N ALA A 149 14.99 -24.76 8.78
CA ALA A 149 16.39 -25.12 8.51
C ALA A 149 17.41 -24.27 9.31
N GLY A 150 16.95 -23.32 10.12
CA GLY A 150 17.80 -22.50 10.99
C GLY A 150 18.54 -21.38 10.26
N VAL A 151 17.92 -20.83 9.20
CA VAL A 151 18.37 -19.60 8.52
C VAL A 151 18.30 -18.41 9.48
N ASP A 152 19.26 -17.49 9.36
CA ASP A 152 19.19 -16.21 10.06
C ASP A 152 18.15 -15.30 9.39
N VAL A 153 17.05 -15.03 10.09
CA VAL A 153 15.95 -14.18 9.61
C VAL A 153 16.26 -12.68 9.72
N ASN A 154 17.35 -12.30 10.40
CA ASN A 154 17.75 -10.91 10.62
C ASN A 154 18.73 -10.39 9.56
N VAL A 155 18.91 -11.15 8.48
CA VAL A 155 19.62 -10.65 7.31
C VAL A 155 18.87 -9.51 6.64
N LYS A 156 19.66 -8.62 6.04
CA LYS A 156 19.16 -7.45 5.34
C LYS A 156 19.27 -7.68 3.85
N ASP A 157 18.28 -7.17 3.11
CA ASP A 157 18.30 -7.19 1.65
C ASP A 157 19.39 -6.24 1.08
N SER A 158 19.51 -6.22 -0.25
CA SER A 158 20.42 -5.31 -0.95
C SER A 158 20.21 -3.81 -0.64
N LEU A 159 19.01 -3.44 -0.18
CA LEU A 159 18.63 -2.09 0.23
C LEU A 159 18.74 -1.87 1.74
N LYS A 160 19.40 -2.79 2.47
CA LYS A 160 19.59 -2.79 3.93
C LYS A 160 18.30 -2.88 4.74
N ARG A 161 17.20 -3.34 4.14
CA ARG A 161 15.91 -3.52 4.81
C ARG A 161 15.81 -4.93 5.39
N SER A 162 15.08 -5.09 6.48
CA SER A 162 14.80 -6.39 7.08
C SER A 162 13.91 -7.24 6.17
N MET A 163 13.99 -8.56 6.39
CA MET A 163 13.05 -9.52 5.81
C MET A 163 11.58 -9.21 6.18
N MET A 164 11.34 -8.58 7.33
CA MET A 164 9.99 -8.13 7.73
C MET A 164 9.41 -7.11 6.73
N SER A 165 10.20 -6.09 6.34
CA SER A 165 9.74 -5.07 5.38
C SER A 165 9.33 -5.69 4.03
N LEU A 166 10.04 -6.73 3.61
CA LEU A 166 9.79 -7.46 2.37
C LEU A 166 8.51 -8.28 2.48
N ALA A 167 8.35 -8.99 3.60
CA ALA A 167 7.15 -9.77 3.88
C ALA A 167 5.90 -8.88 3.92
N VAL A 168 5.97 -7.71 4.56
CA VAL A 168 4.87 -6.72 4.57
C VAL A 168 4.48 -6.32 3.14
N ARG A 169 5.47 -6.03 2.30
CA ARG A 169 5.26 -5.65 0.89
C ARG A 169 4.60 -6.74 0.04
N THR A 170 4.81 -8.01 0.37
CA THR A 170 4.14 -9.12 -0.35
C THR A 170 2.65 -9.21 -0.05
N GLY A 171 2.17 -8.59 1.03
CA GLY A 171 0.77 -8.62 1.45
C GLY A 171 0.29 -9.96 2.00
N LYS A 172 1.21 -10.91 2.26
CA LYS A 172 0.93 -12.23 2.82
C LYS A 172 1.10 -12.23 4.34
N ILE A 173 0.00 -12.09 5.06
CA ILE A 173 0.01 -11.92 6.53
C ILE A 173 0.64 -13.12 7.24
N ASP A 174 0.49 -14.33 6.70
CA ASP A 174 1.02 -15.54 7.31
C ASP A 174 2.54 -15.59 7.29
N ILE A 175 3.17 -14.99 6.27
CA ILE A 175 4.64 -14.85 6.20
C ILE A 175 5.10 -13.86 7.29
N VAL A 176 4.40 -12.75 7.48
CA VAL A 176 4.68 -11.79 8.55
C VAL A 176 4.57 -12.45 9.92
N LYS A 177 3.49 -13.22 10.18
CA LYS A 177 3.33 -13.99 11.42
C LYS A 177 4.49 -14.96 11.64
N ARG A 178 4.88 -15.71 10.60
CA ARG A 178 6.00 -16.65 10.69
C ARG A 178 7.34 -15.96 10.99
N LEU A 179 7.58 -14.77 10.45
CA LEU A 179 8.77 -13.97 10.78
C LEU A 179 8.74 -13.42 12.21
N ILE A 180 7.58 -13.00 12.71
CA ILE A 180 7.40 -12.58 14.10
C ILE A 180 7.71 -13.74 15.05
N ASP A 181 7.15 -14.93 14.77
CA ASP A 181 7.36 -16.14 15.57
C ASP A 181 8.84 -16.60 15.59
N SER A 182 9.62 -16.21 14.58
CA SER A 182 11.06 -16.50 14.50
C SER A 182 11.94 -15.36 15.04
N HIS A 183 11.33 -14.40 15.75
CA HIS A 183 12.02 -13.27 16.38
C HIS A 183 12.78 -12.38 15.38
N CYS A 184 12.22 -12.19 14.18
CA CYS A 184 12.76 -11.25 13.20
C CYS A 184 12.70 -9.81 13.74
N GLN A 185 13.85 -9.13 13.72
CA GLN A 185 14.02 -7.76 14.15
C GLN A 185 13.59 -6.78 13.05
N VAL A 186 13.02 -5.66 13.48
CA VAL A 186 12.58 -4.58 12.61
C VAL A 186 13.42 -3.35 12.90
N ASP A 187 14.03 -2.80 11.86
CA ASP A 187 14.74 -1.54 11.90
C ASP A 187 13.76 -0.42 11.52
N PHE A 188 13.17 0.23 12.52
CA PHE A 188 12.14 1.26 12.30
C PHE A 188 12.62 2.47 11.51
N SER A 189 13.94 2.65 11.37
CA SER A 189 14.52 3.75 10.58
C SER A 189 14.56 3.43 9.08
N VAL A 190 14.58 2.16 8.70
CA VAL A 190 14.77 1.70 7.32
C VAL A 190 13.55 0.96 6.77
N ASP A 191 12.88 0.17 7.59
CA ASP A 191 11.91 -0.81 7.11
C ASP A 191 10.56 -0.19 6.69
N LEU A 192 10.21 0.96 7.28
CA LEU A 192 9.00 1.72 6.97
C LEU A 192 7.74 0.83 6.93
N VAL A 193 7.66 -0.15 7.84
CA VAL A 193 6.63 -1.21 7.81
C VAL A 193 5.21 -0.64 7.90
N LEU A 194 5.01 0.44 8.66
CA LEU A 194 3.73 1.13 8.72
C LEU A 194 3.41 1.88 7.42
N HIS A 195 4.38 2.53 6.77
CA HIS A 195 4.15 3.16 5.46
C HIS A 195 3.72 2.14 4.42
N ILE A 196 4.36 0.97 4.39
CA ILE A 196 4.01 -0.10 3.44
C ILE A 196 2.59 -0.60 3.74
N ALA A 197 2.28 -0.95 4.99
CA ALA A 197 0.94 -1.43 5.37
C ALA A 197 -0.15 -0.38 5.10
N ALA A 198 0.13 0.88 5.41
CA ALA A 198 -0.74 2.03 5.12
C ALA A 198 -0.97 2.21 3.61
N SER A 199 0.07 2.05 2.78
CA SER A 199 -0.02 2.13 1.32
C SER A 199 -0.87 1.03 0.67
N MET A 200 -1.12 -0.06 1.41
CA MET A 200 -1.88 -1.22 0.95
C MET A 200 -3.29 -1.27 1.55
N ASN A 201 -3.67 -0.29 2.37
CA ASN A 201 -4.90 -0.29 3.17
C ASN A 201 -5.03 -1.52 4.10
N ARG A 202 -3.92 -2.06 4.59
CA ARG A 202 -3.88 -3.28 5.40
C ARG A 202 -3.83 -2.96 6.90
N VAL A 203 -4.99 -2.65 7.46
CA VAL A 203 -5.15 -2.39 8.91
C VAL A 203 -4.75 -3.60 9.74
N ASP A 204 -5.06 -4.81 9.26
CA ASP A 204 -4.65 -6.08 9.87
C ASP A 204 -3.12 -6.22 10.00
N PHE A 205 -2.34 -5.72 9.04
CA PHE A 205 -0.89 -5.66 9.15
C PHE A 205 -0.45 -4.65 10.20
N MET A 206 -1.04 -3.45 10.22
CA MET A 206 -0.69 -2.42 11.19
C MET A 206 -0.98 -2.86 12.63
N GLU A 207 -2.15 -3.46 12.87
CA GLU A 207 -2.52 -4.05 14.16
C GLU A 207 -1.54 -5.15 14.58
N LEU A 208 -1.23 -6.08 13.67
CA LEU A 208 -0.30 -7.18 13.96
C LEU A 208 1.10 -6.66 14.31
N LEU A 209 1.59 -5.67 13.56
CA LEU A 209 2.91 -5.07 13.78
C LEU A 209 2.95 -4.32 15.11
N LEU A 210 1.99 -3.44 15.39
CA LEU A 210 1.95 -2.65 16.64
C LEU A 210 1.77 -3.53 17.88
N LYS A 211 1.03 -4.65 17.75
CA LYS A 211 0.87 -5.62 18.84
C LYS A 211 2.18 -6.31 19.22
N ASN A 212 3.03 -6.62 18.24
CA ASN A 212 4.28 -7.37 18.48
C ASN A 212 5.50 -6.45 18.62
N PHE A 213 5.41 -5.21 18.15
CA PHE A 213 6.46 -4.19 18.20
C PHE A 213 5.86 -2.87 18.72
N PRO A 214 5.64 -2.75 20.04
CA PRO A 214 4.95 -1.58 20.63
C PRO A 214 5.75 -0.28 20.48
N ASP A 215 7.07 -0.37 20.27
CA ASP A 215 7.95 0.78 20.12
C ASP A 215 7.96 1.37 18.70
N ILE A 216 7.14 0.84 17.76
CA ILE A 216 7.06 1.39 16.42
C ILE A 216 6.58 2.86 16.48
N PRO A 217 7.38 3.82 16.00
CA PRO A 217 6.96 5.21 15.91
C PRO A 217 5.89 5.40 14.81
N VAL A 218 4.64 5.63 15.23
CA VAL A 218 3.49 5.89 14.33
C VAL A 218 3.75 7.07 13.38
N ASN A 219 4.49 8.07 13.85
CA ASN A 219 4.82 9.28 13.09
C ASN A 219 6.22 9.24 12.47
N SER A 220 6.82 8.05 12.29
CA SER A 220 8.08 7.92 11.55
C SER A 220 7.96 8.48 10.14
N VAL A 221 9.08 8.98 9.62
CA VAL A 221 9.14 9.60 8.30
C VAL A 221 10.02 8.81 7.35
N ASP A 222 9.61 8.74 6.09
CA ASP A 222 10.43 8.17 5.01
C ASP A 222 11.53 9.15 4.55
N SER A 223 12.26 8.78 3.49
CA SER A 223 13.29 9.61 2.88
C SER A 223 12.78 10.93 2.29
N ASN A 224 11.47 11.13 2.13
CA ASN A 224 10.84 12.37 1.69
C ASN A 224 10.22 13.16 2.84
N GLY A 225 10.34 12.69 4.09
CA GLY A 225 9.68 13.30 5.24
C GLY A 225 8.22 12.86 5.42
N ARG A 226 7.73 11.89 4.66
CA ARG A 226 6.32 11.47 4.68
C ARG A 226 6.07 10.50 5.82
N THR A 227 5.00 10.74 6.57
CA THR A 227 4.47 9.80 7.58
C THR A 227 3.60 8.71 6.93
N PRO A 228 3.27 7.60 7.64
CA PRO A 228 2.35 6.59 7.11
C PRO A 228 1.00 7.17 6.66
N ILE A 229 0.52 8.22 7.33
CA ILE A 229 -0.73 8.92 6.96
C ILE A 229 -0.60 9.60 5.59
N HIS A 230 0.55 10.20 5.25
CA HIS A 230 0.76 10.75 3.91
C HIS A 230 0.66 9.65 2.85
N THR A 231 1.24 8.48 3.11
CA THR A 231 1.20 7.35 2.19
C THR A 231 -0.22 6.80 2.01
N ALA A 232 -1.00 6.68 3.08
CA ALA A 232 -2.41 6.30 3.01
C ALA A 232 -3.25 7.36 2.27
N ALA A 233 -3.00 8.65 2.54
CA ALA A 233 -3.68 9.77 1.92
C ALA A 233 -3.45 9.83 0.40
N ALA A 234 -2.21 9.69 -0.06
CA ALA A 234 -1.87 9.62 -1.49
C ALA A 234 -2.52 8.42 -2.22
N ARG A 235 -2.96 7.39 -1.47
CA ARG A 235 -3.64 6.21 -2.00
C ARG A 235 -5.16 6.22 -1.77
N GLY A 236 -5.70 7.24 -1.11
CA GLY A 236 -7.13 7.33 -0.77
C GLY A 236 -7.60 6.30 0.26
N HIS A 237 -6.69 5.76 1.07
CA HIS A 237 -6.97 4.64 1.97
C HIS A 237 -7.55 5.11 3.31
N VAL A 238 -8.84 5.46 3.32
CA VAL A 238 -9.55 6.04 4.49
C VAL A 238 -9.47 5.16 5.73
N GLU A 239 -9.59 3.84 5.60
CA GLU A 239 -9.53 2.94 6.75
C GLU A 239 -8.14 2.92 7.40
N ALA A 240 -7.08 2.93 6.59
CA ALA A 240 -5.73 3.12 7.10
C ALA A 240 -5.53 4.49 7.75
N ILE A 241 -6.07 5.57 7.16
CA ILE A 241 -6.01 6.92 7.75
C ILE A 241 -6.72 6.93 9.12
N ARG A 242 -7.94 6.40 9.20
CA ARG A 242 -8.74 6.31 10.43
C ARG A 242 -7.99 5.55 11.52
N PHE A 243 -7.42 4.41 11.18
CA PHE A 243 -6.64 3.60 12.12
C PHE A 243 -5.39 4.34 12.60
N LEU A 244 -4.61 4.94 11.69
CA LEU A 244 -3.40 5.68 12.06
C LEU A 244 -3.71 6.88 12.97
N LEU A 245 -4.81 7.59 12.74
CA LEU A 245 -5.23 8.68 13.63
C LEU A 245 -5.68 8.18 15.00
N SER A 246 -6.37 7.03 15.08
CA SER A 246 -6.83 6.49 16.37
C SER A 246 -5.70 6.07 17.29
N ILE A 247 -4.51 5.78 16.74
CA ILE A 247 -3.30 5.43 17.49
C ILE A 247 -2.32 6.61 17.65
N GLY A 248 -2.75 7.85 17.39
CA GLY A 248 -1.95 9.06 17.64
C GLY A 248 -1.11 9.55 16.46
N GLY A 249 -1.44 9.13 15.24
CA GLY A 249 -0.85 9.70 14.03
C GLY A 249 -1.25 11.17 13.84
N ASN A 250 -0.31 11.98 13.36
CA ASN A 250 -0.51 13.42 13.18
C ASN A 250 -1.09 13.74 11.78
N PRO A 251 -2.35 14.20 11.65
CA PRO A 251 -2.94 14.59 10.36
C PRO A 251 -2.35 15.90 9.81
N GLU A 252 -1.62 16.65 10.64
CA GLU A 252 -1.01 17.94 10.30
C GLU A 252 0.51 17.83 10.07
N ALA A 253 1.05 16.61 10.07
CA ALA A 253 2.45 16.38 9.74
C ALA A 253 2.76 16.95 8.34
N VAL A 254 3.99 17.43 8.17
CA VAL A 254 4.46 17.97 6.91
C VAL A 254 5.67 17.21 6.40
N ASP A 255 5.70 16.91 5.10
CA ASP A 255 6.87 16.33 4.45
C ASP A 255 7.94 17.38 4.10
N ARG A 256 9.03 16.98 3.42
CA ARG A 256 10.13 17.90 3.06
C ARG A 256 9.70 19.08 2.17
N ASN A 257 8.61 18.93 1.42
CA ASN A 257 8.04 19.98 0.58
C ASN A 257 6.91 20.74 1.28
N LYS A 258 6.78 20.58 2.60
CA LYS A 258 5.67 21.10 3.40
C LYS A 258 4.30 20.58 2.96
N TRP A 259 4.23 19.44 2.29
CA TRP A 259 2.95 18.82 1.98
C TRP A 259 2.39 18.21 3.25
N THR A 260 1.10 18.43 3.49
CA THR A 260 0.33 17.71 4.51
C THR A 260 -0.33 16.48 3.88
N PRO A 261 -0.84 15.52 4.67
CA PRO A 261 -1.65 14.44 4.14
C PRO A 261 -2.84 14.92 3.30
N LEU A 262 -3.45 16.04 3.67
CA LEU A 262 -4.53 16.65 2.87
C LEU A 262 -4.05 17.10 1.49
N HIS A 263 -2.83 17.67 1.38
CA HIS A 263 -2.24 17.97 0.07
C HIS A 263 -2.07 16.69 -0.77
N SER A 264 -1.57 15.60 -0.17
CA SER A 264 -1.42 14.32 -0.86
C SER A 264 -2.76 13.74 -1.33
N ALA A 265 -3.79 13.75 -0.49
CA ALA A 265 -5.12 13.26 -0.87
C ALA A 265 -5.75 14.12 -1.98
N ALA A 266 -5.63 15.45 -1.89
CA ALA A 266 -6.22 16.37 -2.84
C ALA A 266 -5.50 16.36 -4.21
N ALA A 267 -4.17 16.26 -4.21
CA ALA A 267 -3.39 16.16 -5.45
C ALA A 267 -3.68 14.87 -6.22
N GLU A 268 -4.11 13.80 -5.55
CA GLU A 268 -4.39 12.51 -6.16
C GLU A 268 -5.91 12.26 -6.37
N GLY A 269 -6.76 13.23 -6.03
CA GLY A 269 -8.20 13.16 -6.31
C GLY A 269 -9.02 12.29 -5.35
N HIS A 270 -8.53 12.02 -4.14
CA HIS A 270 -9.20 11.09 -3.21
C HIS A 270 -10.27 11.80 -2.36
N PHE A 271 -11.49 11.93 -2.89
CA PHE A 271 -12.61 12.64 -2.27
C PHE A 271 -12.88 12.21 -0.82
N GLU A 272 -13.02 10.91 -0.55
CA GLU A 272 -13.36 10.42 0.79
C GLU A 272 -12.23 10.69 1.80
N ALA A 273 -10.97 10.61 1.37
CA ALA A 273 -9.83 10.95 2.21
C ALA A 273 -9.78 12.45 2.50
N VAL A 274 -10.06 13.29 1.49
CA VAL A 274 -10.18 14.74 1.65
C VAL A 274 -11.28 15.09 2.65
N GLU A 275 -12.50 14.57 2.48
CA GLU A 275 -13.61 14.79 3.41
C GLU A 275 -13.26 14.34 4.83
N TYR A 276 -12.58 13.19 4.96
CA TYR A 276 -12.15 12.70 6.26
C TYR A 276 -11.17 13.67 6.95
N PHE A 277 -10.13 14.13 6.24
CA PHE A 277 -9.18 15.11 6.78
C PHE A 277 -9.82 16.45 7.11
N LEU A 278 -10.74 16.94 6.27
CA LEU A 278 -11.48 18.18 6.52
C LEU A 278 -12.36 18.14 7.78
N ASN A 279 -12.74 16.94 8.22
CA ASN A 279 -13.51 16.73 9.45
C ASN A 279 -12.64 16.54 10.69
N CYS A 280 -11.37 16.13 10.56
CA CYS A 280 -10.51 15.79 11.69
C CYS A 280 -9.28 16.69 11.88
N SER A 281 -9.02 17.65 11.00
CA SER A 281 -7.82 18.50 11.04
C SER A 281 -8.08 19.92 10.54
N ASN A 282 -7.25 20.89 10.96
CA ASN A 282 -7.38 22.29 10.55
C ASN A 282 -6.39 22.69 9.43
N VAL A 283 -5.92 21.73 8.63
CA VAL A 283 -4.91 21.97 7.57
C VAL A 283 -5.47 22.37 6.21
N LYS A 284 -6.77 22.70 6.13
CA LYS A 284 -7.43 23.08 4.87
C LYS A 284 -6.70 24.18 4.10
N TYR A 285 -6.13 25.15 4.82
CA TYR A 285 -5.44 26.32 4.27
C TYR A 285 -3.92 26.25 4.41
N ALA A 286 -3.38 25.12 4.83
CA ALA A 286 -1.94 24.93 4.82
C ALA A 286 -1.41 25.09 3.39
N VAL A 287 -0.20 25.64 3.27
CA VAL A 287 0.49 25.81 2.00
C VAL A 287 1.77 25.00 1.97
N ASN A 288 2.02 24.36 0.84
CA ASN A 288 3.28 23.66 0.60
C ASN A 288 4.43 24.66 0.29
N SER A 289 5.63 24.15 -0.01
CA SER A 289 6.79 24.97 -0.37
C SER A 289 6.58 25.83 -1.64
N ASP A 290 5.66 25.46 -2.51
CA ASP A 290 5.30 26.22 -3.72
C ASP A 290 4.21 27.29 -3.44
N GLY A 291 3.77 27.42 -2.18
CA GLY A 291 2.67 28.31 -1.79
C GLY A 291 1.28 27.80 -2.18
N LYS A 292 1.16 26.52 -2.58
CA LYS A 292 -0.09 25.91 -3.03
C LYS A 292 -0.83 25.27 -1.87
N THR A 293 -2.15 25.49 -1.82
CA THR A 293 -3.07 24.77 -0.92
C THR A 293 -3.51 23.45 -1.55
N ALA A 294 -4.15 22.59 -0.74
CA ALA A 294 -4.80 21.38 -1.24
C ALA A 294 -5.81 21.66 -2.38
N PHE A 295 -6.55 22.78 -2.31
CA PHE A 295 -7.45 23.22 -3.39
C PHE A 295 -6.68 23.55 -4.68
N ALA A 296 -5.56 24.27 -4.57
CA ALA A 296 -4.74 24.63 -5.73
C ALA A 296 -4.20 23.37 -6.43
N LEU A 297 -3.73 22.38 -5.66
CA LEU A 297 -3.26 21.10 -6.22
C LEU A 297 -4.40 20.31 -6.89
N ALA A 298 -5.57 20.22 -6.24
CA ALA A 298 -6.75 19.58 -6.85
C ALA A 298 -7.15 20.28 -8.16
N SER A 299 -7.10 21.61 -8.19
CA SER A 299 -7.42 22.40 -9.39
C SER A 299 -6.41 22.22 -10.52
N GLU A 300 -5.13 22.15 -10.21
CA GLU A 300 -4.07 21.92 -11.20
C GLU A 300 -4.14 20.52 -11.81
N ASN A 301 -4.48 19.52 -10.99
CA ASN A 301 -4.58 18.13 -11.42
C ASN A 301 -5.97 17.74 -11.97
N GLY A 302 -6.92 18.69 -11.99
CA GLY A 302 -8.24 18.51 -12.62
C GLY A 302 -9.26 17.73 -11.79
N HIS A 303 -9.07 17.63 -10.47
CA HIS A 303 -9.98 16.95 -9.54
C HIS A 303 -11.14 17.86 -9.14
N THR A 304 -12.07 18.06 -10.07
CA THR A 304 -13.21 19.00 -9.94
C THR A 304 -14.22 18.58 -8.88
N ASP A 305 -14.34 17.28 -8.61
CA ASP A 305 -15.13 16.68 -7.55
C ASP A 305 -14.72 17.15 -6.15
N LEU A 306 -13.45 17.54 -5.97
CA LEU A 306 -12.93 18.07 -4.71
C LEU A 306 -13.25 19.56 -4.51
N PHE A 307 -13.68 20.29 -5.56
CA PHE A 307 -13.76 21.75 -5.50
C PHE A 307 -14.78 22.20 -4.46
N ASP A 308 -15.95 21.58 -4.41
CA ASP A 308 -16.98 21.89 -3.42
C ASP A 308 -16.45 21.74 -1.99
N SER A 309 -15.76 20.63 -1.70
CA SER A 309 -15.18 20.32 -0.39
C SER A 309 -14.03 21.26 0.02
N LEU A 310 -13.13 21.56 -0.92
CA LEU A 310 -11.89 22.29 -0.68
C LEU A 310 -12.03 23.82 -0.85
N ARG A 311 -13.08 24.33 -1.49
CA ARG A 311 -13.28 25.77 -1.72
C ARG A 311 -13.40 26.56 -0.40
N LEU A 312 -12.92 27.80 -0.45
CA LEU A 312 -12.45 28.61 0.67
C LEU A 312 -13.46 28.94 1.81
N GLY A 313 -14.77 28.65 1.67
CA GLY A 313 -15.79 29.05 2.65
C GLY A 313 -16.39 27.95 3.52
N ASP A 314 -16.10 26.68 3.24
CA ASP A 314 -17.08 25.63 3.56
C ASP A 314 -17.15 25.13 5.00
N ALA A 315 -16.14 25.35 5.85
CA ALA A 315 -16.19 24.89 7.24
C ALA A 315 -17.27 25.64 8.06
N LEU A 316 -17.29 26.98 7.95
CA LEU A 316 -18.31 27.81 8.60
C LEU A 316 -19.71 27.51 8.03
N HIS A 317 -19.80 27.34 6.71
CA HIS A 317 -21.04 26.98 6.03
C HIS A 317 -21.57 25.60 6.42
N ARG A 318 -20.69 24.59 6.55
CA ARG A 318 -21.05 23.25 7.03
C ARG A 318 -21.46 23.27 8.48
N ALA A 319 -20.72 23.96 9.36
CA ALA A 319 -21.10 24.10 10.77
C ALA A 319 -22.48 24.76 10.91
N ALA A 320 -22.72 25.85 10.17
CA ALA A 320 -24.00 26.55 10.11
C ALA A 320 -25.15 25.67 9.57
N ARG A 321 -24.90 24.83 8.57
CA ARG A 321 -25.86 23.88 8.00
C ARG A 321 -26.18 22.73 8.96
N ALA A 322 -25.14 22.17 9.59
CA ALA A 322 -25.23 21.03 10.50
C ALA A 322 -25.82 21.41 11.87
N GLY A 323 -25.77 22.69 12.25
CA GLY A 323 -26.17 23.13 13.58
C GLY A 323 -25.04 23.04 14.63
N ASP A 324 -23.79 22.87 14.19
CA ASP A 324 -22.63 22.77 15.07
C ASP A 324 -22.17 24.17 15.51
N VAL A 325 -22.74 24.65 16.62
CA VAL A 325 -22.40 25.95 17.21
C VAL A 325 -20.95 26.00 17.68
N ARG A 326 -20.38 24.87 18.14
CA ARG A 326 -18.99 24.83 18.64
C ARG A 326 -18.01 24.95 17.49
N GLY A 327 -18.20 24.15 16.43
CA GLY A 327 -17.42 24.25 15.21
C GLY A 327 -17.54 25.62 14.55
N LEU A 328 -18.75 26.21 14.56
CA LEU A 328 -19.00 27.56 14.06
C LEU A 328 -18.18 28.62 14.81
N ARG A 329 -18.28 28.66 16.15
CA ARG A 329 -17.50 29.60 16.98
C ARG A 329 -15.99 29.39 16.82
N SER A 330 -15.55 28.15 16.71
CA SER A 330 -14.14 27.82 16.45
C SER A 330 -13.68 28.33 15.08
N CYS A 331 -14.51 28.19 14.04
CA CYS A 331 -14.21 28.72 12.70
C CYS A 331 -14.07 30.23 12.72
N VAL A 332 -14.98 30.94 13.41
CA VAL A 332 -14.93 32.41 13.52
C VAL A 332 -13.69 32.85 14.32
N ALA A 333 -13.37 32.17 15.43
CA ALA A 333 -12.17 32.45 16.22
C ALA A 333 -10.87 32.23 15.43
N ALA A 334 -10.88 31.27 14.50
CA ALA A 334 -9.77 31.01 13.57
C ALA A 334 -9.71 31.99 12.38
N GLY A 335 -10.57 33.02 12.34
CA GLY A 335 -10.55 34.07 11.32
C GLY A 335 -11.39 33.75 10.07
N ALA A 336 -12.35 32.81 10.15
CA ALA A 336 -13.27 32.57 9.04
C ALA A 336 -14.05 33.85 8.69
N LYS A 337 -14.15 34.16 7.40
CA LYS A 337 -14.94 35.29 6.89
C LYS A 337 -16.43 35.04 7.16
N ILE A 338 -17.00 35.71 8.15
CA ILE A 338 -18.40 35.54 8.58
C ILE A 338 -19.41 35.73 7.42
N ASN A 339 -19.14 36.71 6.55
CA ASN A 339 -19.94 37.05 5.37
C ASN A 339 -19.35 36.50 4.07
N GLY A 340 -18.46 35.49 4.18
CA GLY A 340 -17.96 34.78 3.01
C GLY A 340 -19.12 34.13 2.26
N LYS A 341 -19.15 34.29 0.94
CA LYS A 341 -20.15 33.67 0.07
C LYS A 341 -19.64 32.34 -0.50
N ASP A 342 -20.53 31.39 -0.71
CA ASP A 342 -20.24 30.17 -1.47
C ASP A 342 -20.52 30.34 -2.96
N GLN A 343 -20.58 29.22 -3.67
CA GLN A 343 -20.81 29.17 -5.11
C GLN A 343 -22.21 29.55 -5.58
N ASN A 344 -23.17 29.64 -4.66
CA ASN A 344 -24.53 30.10 -4.93
C ASN A 344 -24.74 31.52 -4.39
N GLY A 345 -23.67 32.21 -3.95
CA GLY A 345 -23.76 33.50 -3.27
C GLY A 345 -24.22 33.42 -1.82
N TRP A 346 -24.41 32.21 -1.26
CA TRP A 346 -24.93 32.04 0.10
C TRP A 346 -23.86 32.38 1.13
N THR A 347 -24.25 33.01 2.23
CA THR A 347 -23.44 33.15 3.45
C THR A 347 -23.74 32.04 4.45
N ALA A 348 -22.99 31.92 5.55
CA ALA A 348 -23.31 30.98 6.63
C ALA A 348 -24.69 31.22 7.23
N LEU A 349 -25.11 32.49 7.27
CA LEU A 349 -26.42 32.88 7.75
C LEU A 349 -27.54 32.32 6.85
N HIS A 350 -27.36 32.32 5.52
CA HIS A 350 -28.32 31.69 4.59
C HIS A 350 -28.54 30.20 4.89
N ARG A 351 -27.47 29.43 5.16
CA ARG A 351 -27.59 27.99 5.45
C ARG A 351 -28.28 27.75 6.77
N ALA A 352 -27.86 28.47 7.81
CA ALA A 352 -28.45 28.35 9.14
C ALA A 352 -29.94 28.74 9.09
N ALA A 353 -30.29 29.76 8.31
CA ALA A 353 -31.65 30.22 8.09
C ALA A 353 -32.52 29.20 7.37
N PHE A 354 -32.06 28.71 6.22
CA PHE A 354 -32.76 27.70 5.44
C PHE A 354 -32.95 26.37 6.19
N LYS A 355 -32.00 25.99 7.06
CA LYS A 355 -32.06 24.74 7.85
C LYS A 355 -32.67 24.89 9.25
N GLY A 356 -33.16 26.07 9.62
CA GLY A 356 -33.82 26.27 10.92
C GLY A 356 -32.87 26.21 12.13
N ARG A 357 -31.57 26.49 11.96
CA ARG A 357 -30.57 26.36 13.02
C ARG A 357 -30.51 27.63 13.89
N VAL A 358 -31.52 27.81 14.75
CA VAL A 358 -31.69 29.02 15.58
C VAL A 358 -30.43 29.43 16.34
N GLU A 359 -29.76 28.49 17.01
CA GLU A 359 -28.58 28.79 17.81
C GLU A 359 -27.35 29.15 16.96
N CYS A 360 -27.22 28.58 15.76
CA CYS A 360 -26.20 29.00 14.80
C CYS A 360 -26.51 30.39 14.24
N VAL A 361 -27.78 30.72 13.97
CA VAL A 361 -28.19 32.06 13.53
C VAL A 361 -27.82 33.10 14.58
N LYS A 362 -28.18 32.89 15.85
CA LYS A 362 -27.78 33.78 16.95
C LYS A 362 -26.25 33.93 17.04
N ALA A 363 -25.52 32.81 17.00
CA ALA A 363 -24.06 32.84 17.05
C ALA A 363 -23.44 33.59 15.85
N LEU A 364 -23.97 33.45 14.64
CA LEU A 364 -23.49 34.18 13.47
C LEU A 364 -23.75 35.68 13.59
N LEU A 365 -24.94 36.06 14.05
CA LEU A 365 -25.31 37.47 14.25
C LEU A 365 -24.47 38.14 15.34
N GLU A 366 -24.18 37.45 16.44
CA GLU A 366 -23.25 37.90 17.50
C GLU A 366 -21.86 38.26 16.94
N HIS A 367 -21.43 37.59 15.86
CA HIS A 367 -20.13 37.80 15.23
C HIS A 367 -20.20 38.66 13.95
N GLY A 368 -21.29 39.42 13.78
CA GLY A 368 -21.42 40.42 12.70
C GLY A 368 -21.80 39.85 11.34
N ALA A 369 -22.55 38.74 11.31
CA ALA A 369 -23.16 38.27 10.05
C ALA A 369 -24.15 39.31 9.50
N ASP A 370 -24.03 39.62 8.22
CA ASP A 370 -24.89 40.55 7.50
C ASP A 370 -26.28 39.90 7.28
N THR A 371 -27.29 40.50 7.91
CA THR A 371 -28.69 40.04 7.89
C THR A 371 -29.34 40.16 6.53
N ASP A 372 -28.85 41.09 5.70
CA ASP A 372 -29.46 41.46 4.42
C ASP A 372 -28.55 41.14 3.23
N ALA A 373 -27.49 40.36 3.47
CA ALA A 373 -26.67 39.80 2.41
C ALA A 373 -27.56 39.07 1.40
N VAL A 374 -27.45 39.41 0.12
CA VAL A 374 -28.18 38.75 -0.95
C VAL A 374 -27.33 37.66 -1.60
N ASP A 375 -27.94 36.54 -1.92
CA ASP A 375 -27.33 35.51 -2.76
C ASP A 375 -27.36 35.88 -4.26
N ASP A 376 -26.89 34.96 -5.12
CA ASP A 376 -26.82 35.20 -6.56
C ASP A 376 -28.22 35.25 -7.23
N ALA A 377 -29.25 34.76 -6.54
CA ALA A 377 -30.65 34.82 -6.96
C ALA A 377 -31.42 36.01 -6.33
N GLY A 378 -30.75 36.83 -5.50
CA GLY A 378 -31.35 37.97 -4.82
C GLY A 378 -32.09 37.63 -3.52
N TYR A 379 -31.91 36.44 -2.97
CA TYR A 379 -32.55 35.99 -1.73
C TYR A 379 -31.72 36.43 -0.54
N THR A 380 -32.40 36.92 0.50
CA THR A 380 -31.80 37.18 1.82
C THR A 380 -31.95 35.96 2.73
N PRO A 381 -31.17 35.87 3.82
CA PRO A 381 -31.35 34.82 4.83
C PRO A 381 -32.79 34.76 5.36
N LEU A 382 -33.43 35.91 5.54
CA LEU A 382 -34.84 35.99 5.96
C LEU A 382 -35.77 35.34 4.93
N ARG A 383 -35.58 35.62 3.63
CA ARG A 383 -36.35 35.00 2.55
C ARG A 383 -36.18 33.48 2.57
N CYS A 384 -34.95 32.99 2.72
CA CYS A 384 -34.67 31.56 2.82
C CYS A 384 -35.34 30.90 4.04
N ALA A 385 -35.37 31.57 5.20
CA ALA A 385 -36.06 31.06 6.39
C ALA A 385 -37.58 30.96 6.17
N VAL A 386 -38.18 31.99 5.57
CA VAL A 386 -39.62 32.04 5.29
C VAL A 386 -40.04 30.95 4.29
N GLU A 387 -39.29 30.78 3.20
CA GLU A 387 -39.61 29.76 2.18
C GLU A 387 -39.39 28.34 2.69
N ALA A 388 -38.45 28.15 3.61
CA ALA A 388 -38.23 26.88 4.29
C ALA A 388 -39.17 26.64 5.50
N GLY A 389 -40.11 27.55 5.78
CA GLY A 389 -41.08 27.43 6.88
C GLY A 389 -40.48 27.54 8.29
N GLN A 390 -39.32 28.18 8.43
CA GLN A 390 -38.57 28.29 9.69
C GLN A 390 -39.00 29.53 10.48
N GLU A 391 -40.18 29.49 11.10
CA GLU A 391 -40.81 30.64 11.78
C GLU A 391 -39.91 31.25 12.87
N GLU A 392 -39.33 30.42 13.74
CA GLU A 392 -38.51 30.90 14.85
C GLU A 392 -37.24 31.61 14.34
N VAL A 393 -36.63 31.10 13.28
CA VAL A 393 -35.47 31.76 12.67
C VAL A 393 -35.87 33.08 12.00
N ALA A 394 -36.99 33.12 11.30
CA ALA A 394 -37.50 34.35 10.70
C ALA A 394 -37.76 35.43 11.77
N ARG A 395 -38.33 35.05 12.93
CA ARG A 395 -38.48 35.95 14.08
C ARG A 395 -37.15 36.49 14.59
N VAL A 396 -36.14 35.64 14.76
CA VAL A 396 -34.81 36.05 15.23
C VAL A 396 -34.13 37.00 14.24
N LEU A 397 -34.23 36.74 12.94
CA LEU A 397 -33.67 37.60 11.90
C LEU A 397 -34.35 38.97 11.86
N LEU A 398 -35.68 39.02 11.94
CA LEU A 398 -36.45 40.27 12.04
C LEU A 398 -36.10 41.07 13.29
N ALA A 399 -35.99 40.40 14.44
CA ALA A 399 -35.58 41.05 15.69
C ALA A 399 -34.14 41.60 15.63
N SER A 400 -33.31 41.04 14.76
CA SER A 400 -31.92 41.46 14.56
C SER A 400 -31.75 42.48 13.42
N GLY A 401 -32.85 43.02 12.89
CA GLY A 401 -32.84 44.13 11.93
C GLY A 401 -32.93 43.74 10.46
N ALA A 402 -33.16 42.46 10.13
CA ALA A 402 -33.32 42.04 8.73
C ALA A 402 -34.51 42.73 8.05
N GLU A 403 -34.31 43.24 6.84
CA GLU A 403 -35.35 43.92 6.08
C GLU A 403 -36.38 42.92 5.52
N PRO A 404 -37.69 43.06 5.82
CA PRO A 404 -38.72 42.16 5.31
C PRO A 404 -38.90 42.22 3.79
N ASN A 405 -38.39 43.29 3.15
CA ASN A 405 -38.63 43.56 1.73
C ASN A 405 -37.39 44.20 1.07
N PRO A 406 -36.41 43.38 0.63
CA PRO A 406 -35.12 43.85 0.10
C PRO A 406 -35.25 44.70 -1.19
N LEU A 407 -36.38 44.59 -1.89
CA LEU A 407 -36.67 45.31 -3.14
C LEU A 407 -36.76 46.84 -2.98
N LYS A 408 -36.73 47.38 -1.75
CA LYS A 408 -36.72 48.83 -1.52
C LYS A 408 -35.34 49.47 -1.70
N CYS A 409 -34.24 48.73 -1.58
CA CYS A 409 -32.88 49.29 -1.68
C CYS A 409 -32.42 49.49 -3.13
N LEU A 410 -32.80 48.62 -4.07
CA LEU A 410 -32.54 48.83 -5.51
C LEU A 410 -33.22 50.11 -6.08
N ARG A 411 -34.29 50.61 -5.44
CA ARG A 411 -34.93 51.87 -5.83
C ARG A 411 -34.26 53.13 -5.27
N ARG A 412 -33.46 53.03 -4.21
CA ARG A 412 -32.75 54.20 -3.66
C ARG A 412 -31.51 54.54 -4.46
N ASP A 413 -30.79 53.53 -4.98
CA ASP A 413 -29.59 53.77 -5.78
C ASP A 413 -29.90 54.29 -7.19
N LEU A 414 -31.05 53.93 -7.76
CA LEU A 414 -31.54 54.48 -9.04
C LEU A 414 -32.11 55.90 -8.91
N ALA A 415 -32.46 56.36 -7.70
CA ALA A 415 -32.98 57.71 -7.48
C ALA A 415 -31.87 58.78 -7.35
N VAL A 416 -30.61 58.37 -7.17
CA VAL A 416 -29.45 59.29 -7.08
C VAL A 416 -28.84 59.58 -8.46
N SER A 417 -29.12 58.78 -9.49
CA SER A 417 -28.75 59.10 -10.88
C SER A 417 -29.97 59.71 -11.59
N GLY A 418 -30.05 61.04 -11.61
CA GLY A 418 -31.17 61.76 -12.18
C GLY A 418 -31.44 61.40 -13.65
N ARG A 419 -32.57 60.73 -13.89
CA ARG A 419 -33.37 60.88 -15.12
C ARG A 419 -34.85 60.80 -14.76
N GLN A 420 -35.56 61.89 -15.01
CA GLN A 420 -37.02 61.94 -15.03
C GLN A 420 -37.55 60.81 -15.93
N ILE A 421 -38.43 59.98 -15.39
CA ILE A 421 -39.49 59.38 -16.18
C ILE A 421 -40.80 59.72 -15.47
N SER A 422 -41.50 60.65 -16.08
CA SER A 422 -42.85 61.07 -15.79
C SER A 422 -43.87 59.93 -15.93
N SER A 423 -44.97 60.09 -15.19
CA SER A 423 -46.31 59.53 -15.41
C SER A 423 -46.49 58.01 -15.31
N LEU A 424 -47.18 57.58 -14.25
CA LEU A 424 -48.60 57.18 -14.34
C LEU A 424 -49.13 56.86 -12.94
N CYS A 425 -49.98 57.76 -12.46
CA CYS A 425 -50.83 57.56 -11.29
C CYS A 425 -52.03 56.65 -11.63
N CYS A 426 -52.48 55.91 -10.62
CA CYS A 426 -53.87 55.55 -10.29
C CYS A 426 -54.59 54.38 -10.99
N GLY A 427 -55.27 53.59 -10.13
CA GLY A 427 -56.38 52.67 -10.38
C GLY A 427 -56.09 51.29 -9.78
N ASN A 428 -56.70 50.80 -8.69
CA ASN A 428 -57.81 51.20 -7.83
C ASN A 428 -57.52 50.75 -6.39
#